data_AF-A0A7Y4WDR2-F1
#
_entry.id   AF-A0A7Y4WDR2-F1
#
_cell.length_a   1.000
_cell.length_b   1.000
_cell.length_c   1.000
_cell.angle_alpha   90.00
_cell.angle_beta   90.00
_cell.angle_gamma   90.00
#
_symmetry.space_group_name_H-M   'P 1'
#
loop_
_entity.id
_entity.type
_entity.pdbx_description
1 polymer ?
#
loop_
_entity_poly.entity_id
_entity_poly.type
_entity_poly.pdbx_seq_one_letter_code
_entity_poly.pdbx_strand_id
1 'polypeptide(L)'
;MRTIQWLFAVGVLLFVTGIGFVIAGAREARSATPPVQAPPAGKPVATIKQIMSGITQPNAAILYASVGTVAGPEGTRDISPQNDEEWTAVGNSAAALIESGNLLLMNGRAVDADAWVTMTNAFIAASATALKAADDKSTDGILLAGAKVYATCETCHERYQR
;
A
#
# COMPACT_ATOMS: atom_id res chain seq x y z
N MET A 1 -67.11 -15.80 -26.79
CA MET A 1 -66.19 -16.87 -26.36
C MET A 1 -64.74 -16.60 -26.78
N ARG A 2 -64.46 -16.32 -28.07
CA ARG A 2 -63.10 -16.10 -28.58
C ARG A 2 -62.34 -14.91 -27.95
N THR A 3 -63.03 -13.82 -27.64
CA THR A 3 -62.45 -12.63 -26.98
C THR A 3 -62.06 -12.88 -25.52
N ILE A 4 -62.88 -13.63 -24.79
CA ILE A 4 -62.62 -14.02 -23.39
C ILE A 4 -61.41 -14.96 -23.32
N GLN A 5 -61.29 -15.90 -24.26
CA GLN A 5 -60.14 -16.81 -24.35
C GLN A 5 -58.83 -16.06 -24.65
N TRP A 6 -58.88 -15.01 -25.48
CA TRP A 6 -57.72 -14.16 -25.77
C TRP A 6 -57.29 -13.33 -24.56
N LEU A 7 -58.23 -12.74 -23.83
CA LEU A 7 -57.92 -12.01 -22.60
C LEU A 7 -57.31 -12.94 -21.54
N PHE A 8 -57.81 -14.17 -21.44
CA PHE A 8 -57.27 -15.16 -20.52
C PHE A 8 -55.85 -15.61 -20.92
N ALA A 9 -55.60 -15.83 -22.21
CA ALA A 9 -54.27 -16.20 -22.72
C ALA A 9 -53.24 -15.08 -22.50
N VAL A 10 -53.61 -13.82 -22.74
CA VAL A 10 -52.74 -12.65 -22.47
C VAL A 10 -52.49 -12.49 -20.98
N GLY A 11 -53.50 -12.67 -20.14
CA GLY A 11 -53.36 -12.62 -18.68
C GLY A 11 -52.41 -13.69 -18.13
N VAL A 12 -52.54 -14.93 -18.62
CA VAL A 12 -51.63 -16.03 -18.25
C VAL A 12 -50.21 -15.75 -18.73
N LEU A 13 -50.03 -15.26 -19.97
CA LEU A 13 -48.70 -14.92 -20.50
C LEU A 13 -48.02 -13.85 -19.63
N LEU A 14 -48.73 -12.75 -19.32
CA LEU A 14 -48.22 -11.67 -18.48
C LEU A 14 -47.84 -12.16 -17.08
N PHE A 15 -48.67 -13.01 -16.47
CA PHE A 15 -48.43 -13.60 -15.16
C PHE A 15 -47.17 -14.49 -15.14
N VAL A 16 -47.00 -15.34 -16.16
CA VAL A 16 -45.83 -16.21 -16.29
C VAL A 16 -44.55 -15.40 -16.52
N THR A 17 -44.58 -14.37 -17.36
CA THR A 17 -43.43 -13.45 -17.51
C THR A 17 -43.12 -12.69 -16.22
N GLY A 18 -44.14 -12.26 -15.48
CA GLY A 18 -43.96 -11.59 -14.19
C GLY A 18 -43.26 -12.50 -13.17
N ILE A 19 -43.68 -13.76 -13.07
CA ILE A 19 -43.02 -14.75 -12.20
C ILE A 19 -41.57 -15.00 -12.66
N GLY A 20 -41.33 -15.08 -13.97
CA GLY A 20 -39.98 -15.21 -14.52
C GLY A 20 -39.03 -14.08 -14.08
N PHE A 21 -39.50 -12.83 -14.13
CA PHE A 21 -38.74 -11.67 -13.65
C PHE A 21 -38.48 -11.70 -12.14
N VAL A 22 -39.46 -12.11 -11.33
CA VAL A 22 -39.29 -12.23 -9.87
C VAL A 22 -38.26 -13.31 -9.53
N ILE A 23 -38.30 -14.46 -10.21
CA ILE A 23 -37.34 -15.56 -9.98
C ILE A 23 -35.93 -15.16 -10.42
N ALA A 24 -35.78 -14.47 -11.56
CA ALA A 24 -34.50 -13.98 -12.04
C ALA A 24 -33.89 -12.94 -11.08
N GLY A 25 -34.69 -11.96 -10.64
CA GLY A 25 -34.26 -10.95 -9.66
C GLY A 25 -33.89 -11.56 -8.30
N ALA A 26 -34.62 -12.58 -7.84
CA ALA A 26 -34.32 -13.29 -6.59
C ALA A 26 -33.04 -14.14 -6.69
N ARG A 27 -32.71 -14.68 -7.88
CA ARG A 27 -31.44 -15.38 -8.12
C ARG A 27 -30.26 -14.42 -8.09
N GLU A 28 -30.36 -13.29 -8.77
CA GLU A 28 -29.31 -12.26 -8.79
C GLU A 28 -29.03 -11.73 -7.37
N ALA A 29 -30.07 -11.46 -6.59
CA ALA A 29 -29.94 -10.99 -5.21
C ALA A 29 -29.27 -12.01 -4.27
N ARG A 30 -29.42 -13.33 -4.53
CA ARG A 30 -28.75 -14.38 -3.76
C ARG A 30 -27.30 -14.64 -4.19
N SER A 31 -26.94 -14.22 -5.40
CA SER A 31 -25.58 -14.31 -5.93
C SER A 31 -24.67 -13.16 -5.48
N ALA A 32 -25.24 -12.11 -4.88
CA ALA A 32 -24.46 -11.03 -4.30
C ALA A 32 -23.70 -11.52 -3.05
N THR A 33 -22.37 -11.59 -3.15
CA THR A 33 -21.49 -11.79 -1.99
C THR A 33 -21.78 -10.70 -0.96
N PRO A 34 -22.02 -11.04 0.33
CA PRO A 34 -22.22 -10.03 1.37
C PRO A 34 -21.04 -9.04 1.38
N PRO A 35 -21.29 -7.73 1.53
CA PRO A 35 -20.20 -6.78 1.68
C PRO A 35 -19.38 -7.20 2.90
N VAL A 36 -18.11 -7.54 2.67
CA VAL A 36 -17.17 -7.79 3.76
C VAL A 36 -17.02 -6.47 4.51
N GLN A 37 -17.46 -6.45 5.76
CA GLN A 37 -17.29 -5.28 6.62
C GLN A 37 -15.79 -5.02 6.79
N ALA A 38 -15.37 -3.77 6.60
CA ALA A 38 -13.99 -3.38 6.83
C ALA A 38 -13.63 -3.75 8.28
N PRO A 39 -12.47 -4.39 8.52
CA PRO A 39 -12.01 -4.65 9.87
C PRO A 39 -11.98 -3.34 10.67
N PRO A 40 -12.34 -3.36 11.96
CA PRO A 40 -12.19 -2.18 12.79
C PRO A 40 -10.73 -1.72 12.77
N ALA A 41 -10.50 -0.41 12.57
CA ALA A 41 -9.16 0.14 12.60
C ALA A 41 -8.52 -0.17 13.96
N GLY A 42 -7.36 -0.83 13.94
CA GLY A 42 -6.64 -1.19 15.16
C GLY A 42 -6.25 0.04 15.96
N LYS A 43 -6.27 -0.06 17.29
CA LYS A 43 -5.81 1.02 18.16
C LYS A 43 -4.29 1.18 18.04
N PRO A 44 -3.76 2.37 17.74
CA PRO A 44 -2.33 2.64 17.80
C PRO A 44 -1.74 2.28 19.17
N VAL A 45 -0.72 1.44 19.21
CA VAL A 45 0.00 1.08 20.45
C VAL A 45 1.38 1.71 20.54
N ALA A 46 2.04 1.91 19.40
CA ALA A 46 3.35 2.55 19.31
C ALA A 46 3.23 4.08 19.12
N THR A 47 4.11 4.81 19.79
CA THR A 47 4.37 6.24 19.57
C THR A 47 5.09 6.48 18.24
N ILE A 48 5.06 7.72 17.75
CA ILE A 48 5.84 8.16 16.58
C ILE A 48 7.32 7.81 16.73
N LYS A 49 7.91 8.13 17.90
CA LYS A 49 9.32 7.83 18.18
C LYS A 49 9.63 6.34 18.08
N GLN A 50 8.77 5.48 18.61
CA GLN A 50 8.94 4.02 18.52
C GLN A 50 8.81 3.50 17.09
N ILE A 51 7.93 4.07 16.27
CA ILE A 51 7.84 3.72 14.84
C ILE A 51 9.13 4.15 14.11
N MET A 52 9.59 5.36 14.37
CA MET A 52 10.80 5.89 13.74
C MET A 52 12.03 5.06 14.13
N SER A 53 12.27 4.83 15.42
CA SER A 53 13.46 4.09 15.87
C SER A 53 13.35 2.57 15.67
N GLY A 54 12.14 2.01 15.74
CA GLY A 54 11.93 0.57 15.72
C GLY A 54 11.64 -0.02 14.34
N ILE A 55 11.20 0.80 13.38
CA ILE A 55 10.85 0.34 12.02
C ILE A 55 11.57 1.18 10.98
N THR A 56 11.39 2.50 11.01
CA THR A 56 11.85 3.37 9.91
C THR A 56 13.38 3.42 9.81
N GLN A 57 14.06 3.74 10.91
CA GLN A 57 15.53 3.86 10.95
C GLN A 57 16.26 2.56 10.57
N PRO A 58 15.97 1.38 11.16
CA PRO A 58 16.68 0.15 10.81
C PRO A 58 16.46 -0.25 9.34
N ASN A 59 15.27 -0.05 8.79
CA ASN A 59 15.00 -0.38 7.39
C ASN A 59 15.62 0.62 6.40
N ALA A 60 15.68 1.91 6.78
CA ALA A 60 16.42 2.90 6.00
C ALA A 60 17.93 2.58 5.99
N ALA A 61 18.49 2.13 7.12
CA ALA A 61 19.89 1.71 7.19
C ALA A 61 20.19 0.52 6.26
N ILE A 62 19.29 -0.47 6.18
CA ILE A 62 19.43 -1.59 5.24
C ILE A 62 19.38 -1.09 3.79
N LEU A 63 18.41 -0.22 3.47
CA LEU A 63 18.30 0.36 2.14
C LEU A 63 19.59 1.10 1.73
N TYR A 64 20.13 1.96 2.60
CA TYR A 64 21.33 2.74 2.31
C TYR A 64 22.61 1.91 2.27
N ALA A 65 22.70 0.83 3.06
CA ALA A 65 23.86 -0.06 3.06
C ALA A 65 23.86 -1.04 1.88
N SER A 66 22.73 -1.19 1.17
CA SER A 66 22.58 -2.20 0.12
C SER A 66 23.35 -1.88 -1.16
N VAL A 67 23.58 -0.60 -1.46
CA VAL A 67 24.31 -0.17 -2.65
C VAL A 67 25.25 0.99 -2.33
N GLY A 68 26.40 1.05 -2.98
CA GLY A 68 27.34 2.18 -2.86
C GLY A 68 28.79 1.77 -3.08
N THR A 69 29.71 2.69 -2.83
CA THR A 69 31.15 2.42 -2.93
C THR A 69 31.80 2.59 -1.57
N VAL A 70 32.59 1.61 -1.16
CA VAL A 70 33.33 1.63 0.10
C VAL A 70 34.83 1.70 -0.18
N ALA A 71 35.48 2.69 0.41
CA ALA A 71 36.94 2.80 0.40
C ALA A 71 37.53 1.88 1.48
N GLY A 72 38.56 1.11 1.11
CA GLY A 72 39.33 0.26 2.02
C GLY A 72 40.83 0.33 1.73
N PRO A 73 41.66 -0.37 2.53
CA PRO A 73 43.13 -0.38 2.37
C PRO A 73 43.61 -0.84 0.99
N GLU A 74 42.81 -1.70 0.34
CA GLU A 74 43.05 -2.30 -0.97
C GLU A 74 42.54 -1.43 -2.14
N GLY A 75 41.92 -0.28 -1.85
CA GLY A 75 41.23 0.57 -2.82
C GLY A 75 39.71 0.65 -2.59
N THR A 76 38.98 1.15 -3.58
CA THR A 76 37.52 1.25 -3.55
C THR A 76 36.85 0.01 -4.10
N ARG A 77 35.79 -0.47 -3.44
CA ARG A 77 34.94 -1.55 -3.92
C ARG A 77 33.48 -1.13 -3.92
N ASP A 78 32.75 -1.58 -4.93
CA ASP A 78 31.31 -1.38 -4.98
C ASP A 78 30.58 -2.45 -4.15
N ILE A 79 29.44 -2.04 -3.59
CA ILE A 79 28.51 -2.87 -2.82
C ILE A 79 27.21 -2.89 -3.61
N SER A 80 26.66 -4.09 -3.76
CA SER A 80 25.32 -4.33 -4.29
C SER A 80 24.82 -5.70 -3.81
N PRO A 81 23.51 -5.96 -3.81
CA PRO A 81 22.98 -7.29 -3.50
C PRO A 81 23.43 -8.32 -4.56
N GLN A 82 23.95 -9.46 -4.11
CA GLN A 82 24.58 -10.47 -4.98
C GLN A 82 23.66 -11.65 -5.33
N ASN A 83 22.58 -11.83 -4.58
CA ASN A 83 21.67 -12.96 -4.73
C ASN A 83 20.23 -12.57 -4.40
N ASP A 84 19.31 -13.49 -4.67
CA ASP A 84 17.87 -13.26 -4.51
C ASP A 84 17.46 -13.01 -3.05
N GLU A 85 18.17 -13.60 -2.10
CA GLU A 85 17.92 -13.38 -0.67
C GLU A 85 18.28 -11.95 -0.27
N GLU A 86 19.42 -11.44 -0.71
CA GLU A 86 19.83 -10.06 -0.47
C GLU A 86 18.90 -9.05 -1.15
N TRP A 87 18.48 -9.31 -2.40
CA TRP A 87 17.48 -8.47 -3.07
C TRP A 87 16.13 -8.48 -2.35
N THR A 88 15.71 -9.65 -1.88
CA THR A 88 14.49 -9.80 -1.07
C THR A 88 14.60 -9.03 0.25
N ALA A 89 15.76 -9.03 0.90
CA ALA A 89 15.99 -8.26 2.11
C ALA A 89 15.83 -6.75 1.88
N VAL A 90 16.39 -6.23 0.77
CA VAL A 90 16.21 -4.82 0.39
C VAL A 90 14.75 -4.48 0.11
N GLY A 91 14.06 -5.32 -0.66
CA GLY A 91 12.63 -5.17 -0.95
C GLY A 91 11.77 -5.18 0.31
N ASN A 92 12.01 -6.12 1.23
CA ASN A 92 11.33 -6.21 2.52
C ASN A 92 11.55 -4.94 3.36
N SER A 93 12.77 -4.39 3.36
CA SER A 93 13.04 -3.13 4.05
C SER A 93 12.34 -1.95 3.41
N ALA A 94 12.30 -1.86 2.08
CA ALA A 94 11.55 -0.82 1.38
C ALA A 94 10.04 -0.91 1.67
N ALA A 95 9.47 -2.12 1.68
CA ALA A 95 8.07 -2.34 2.08
C ALA A 95 7.82 -1.91 3.53
N ALA A 96 8.74 -2.23 4.45
CA ALA A 96 8.63 -1.79 5.83
C ALA A 96 8.68 -0.26 6.00
N LEU A 97 9.43 0.46 5.15
CA LEU A 97 9.41 1.94 5.10
C LEU A 97 8.07 2.48 4.63
N ILE A 98 7.48 1.89 3.58
CA ILE A 98 6.13 2.26 3.11
C ILE A 98 5.12 2.09 4.23
N GLU A 99 5.11 0.93 4.88
CA GLU A 99 4.18 0.65 5.96
C GLU A 99 4.45 1.50 7.20
N SER A 100 5.71 1.85 7.49
CA SER A 100 5.99 2.79 8.58
C SER A 100 5.38 4.17 8.30
N GLY A 101 5.41 4.63 7.05
CA GLY A 101 4.71 5.84 6.62
C GLY A 101 3.20 5.74 6.84
N ASN A 102 2.57 4.64 6.45
CA ASN A 102 1.14 4.40 6.71
C ASN A 102 0.82 4.44 8.21
N LEU A 103 1.68 3.87 9.04
CA LEU A 103 1.54 3.90 10.49
C LEU A 103 1.58 5.35 11.04
N LEU A 104 2.39 6.23 10.46
CA LEU A 104 2.46 7.65 10.84
C LEU A 104 1.19 8.46 10.46
N LEU A 105 0.38 7.94 9.54
CA LEU A 105 -0.89 8.53 9.11
C LEU A 105 -2.11 7.96 9.84
N MET A 106 -1.95 6.94 10.68
CA MET A 106 -3.06 6.42 11.48
C MET A 106 -3.65 7.49 12.39
N ASN A 107 -4.96 7.41 12.63
CA ASN A 107 -5.68 8.35 13.48
C ASN A 107 -4.98 8.54 14.85
N GLY A 108 -4.78 9.79 15.25
CA GLY A 108 -4.10 10.16 16.49
C GLY A 108 -2.56 10.19 16.43
N ARG A 109 -1.94 9.96 15.27
CA ARG A 109 -0.48 10.11 15.07
C ARG A 109 -0.07 11.28 14.19
N ALA A 110 -0.94 11.72 13.27
CA ALA A 110 -0.63 12.89 12.45
C ALA A 110 -0.49 14.13 13.34
N VAL A 111 0.63 14.84 13.20
CA VAL A 111 0.90 16.07 13.97
C VAL A 111 0.01 17.23 13.49
N ASP A 112 -0.20 17.30 12.18
CA ASP A 112 -1.19 18.17 11.54
C ASP A 112 -1.77 17.49 10.29
N ALA A 113 -2.80 18.09 9.71
CA ALA A 113 -3.52 17.52 8.57
C ALA A 113 -2.94 17.95 7.20
N ASP A 114 -1.86 18.73 7.18
CA ASP A 114 -1.36 19.37 5.95
C ASP A 114 0.09 18.95 5.65
N ALA A 115 1.07 19.64 6.24
CA ALA A 115 2.48 19.40 5.99
C ALA A 115 2.90 17.99 6.44
N TRP A 116 2.42 17.51 7.60
CA TRP A 116 2.74 16.15 8.07
C TRP A 116 2.25 15.10 7.08
N VAL A 117 0.99 15.22 6.65
CA VAL A 117 0.35 14.28 5.72
C VAL A 117 1.06 14.32 4.36
N THR A 118 1.34 15.51 3.85
CA THR A 118 2.00 15.71 2.56
C THR A 118 3.41 15.12 2.55
N MET A 119 4.21 15.43 3.56
CA MET A 119 5.59 14.94 3.66
C MET A 119 5.64 13.43 3.89
N THR A 120 4.72 12.88 4.70
CA THR A 120 4.64 11.43 4.92
C THR A 120 4.25 10.67 3.65
N ASN A 121 3.32 11.20 2.86
CA ASN A 121 2.99 10.62 1.56
C ASN A 121 4.15 10.71 0.56
N ALA A 122 4.94 11.79 0.60
CA ALA A 122 6.15 11.89 -0.21
C ALA A 122 7.20 10.83 0.19
N PHE A 123 7.38 10.58 1.49
CA PHE A 123 8.23 9.50 2.00
C PHE A 123 7.74 8.11 1.57
N ILE A 124 6.43 7.85 1.63
CA ILE A 124 5.83 6.60 1.15
C ILE A 124 6.10 6.42 -0.36
N ALA A 125 5.86 7.47 -1.15
CA ALA A 125 6.08 7.43 -2.59
C ALA A 125 7.56 7.20 -2.95
N ALA A 126 8.49 7.86 -2.25
CA ALA A 126 9.92 7.63 -2.43
C ALA A 126 10.31 6.18 -2.07
N SER A 127 9.80 5.65 -0.95
CA SER A 127 10.04 4.27 -0.52
C SER A 127 9.47 3.24 -1.50
N ALA A 128 8.32 3.54 -2.15
CA ALA A 128 7.78 2.70 -3.22
C ALA A 128 8.70 2.62 -4.44
N THR A 129 9.49 3.67 -4.73
CA THR A 129 10.50 3.60 -5.78
C THR A 129 11.66 2.66 -5.41
N ALA A 130 12.03 2.59 -4.12
CA ALA A 130 13.01 1.63 -3.64
C ALA A 130 12.49 0.18 -3.74
N LEU A 131 11.23 -0.06 -3.36
CA LEU A 131 10.61 -1.39 -3.48
C LEU A 131 10.63 -1.87 -4.94
N LYS A 132 10.18 -1.01 -5.86
CA LYS A 132 10.23 -1.34 -7.30
C LYS A 132 11.66 -1.59 -7.80
N ALA A 133 12.63 -0.78 -7.37
CA ALA A 133 14.02 -0.99 -7.76
C ALA A 133 14.60 -2.30 -7.22
N ALA A 134 14.15 -2.75 -6.04
CA ALA A 134 14.54 -4.05 -5.49
C ALA A 134 13.94 -5.21 -6.31
N ASP A 135 12.66 -5.12 -6.67
CA ASP A 135 11.98 -6.09 -7.54
C ASP A 135 12.65 -6.20 -8.93
N ASP A 136 13.03 -5.05 -9.49
CA ASP A 136 13.73 -4.94 -10.77
C ASP A 136 15.23 -5.28 -10.65
N LYS A 137 15.74 -5.57 -9.44
CA LYS A 137 17.17 -5.80 -9.13
C LYS A 137 18.10 -4.70 -9.68
N SER A 138 17.67 -3.45 -9.56
CA SER A 138 18.36 -2.28 -10.11
C SER A 138 19.20 -1.57 -9.05
N THR A 139 20.53 -1.71 -9.13
CA THR A 139 21.47 -1.04 -8.21
C THR A 139 21.37 0.48 -8.30
N ASP A 140 21.34 1.03 -9.51
CA ASP A 140 21.18 2.46 -9.76
C ASP A 140 19.81 2.95 -9.28
N GLY A 141 18.77 2.13 -9.48
CA GLY A 141 17.43 2.40 -8.97
C GLY A 141 17.40 2.53 -7.46
N ILE A 142 18.07 1.62 -6.73
CA ILE A 142 18.17 1.69 -5.27
C ILE A 142 18.97 2.91 -4.83
N LEU A 143 20.08 3.23 -5.50
CA LEU A 143 20.90 4.39 -5.17
C LEU A 143 20.10 5.70 -5.30
N LEU A 144 19.38 5.85 -6.41
CA LEU A 144 18.50 7.01 -6.64
C LEU A 144 17.32 7.06 -5.67
N ALA A 145 16.71 5.91 -5.37
CA ALA A 145 15.61 5.83 -4.42
C ALA A 145 16.09 6.18 -2.99
N GLY A 146 17.26 5.69 -2.58
CA GLY A 146 17.89 6.01 -1.30
C GLY A 146 18.10 7.52 -1.13
N ALA A 147 18.61 8.20 -2.17
CA ALA A 147 18.77 9.66 -2.15
C ALA A 147 17.43 10.40 -1.99
N LYS A 148 16.36 9.93 -2.65
CA LYS A 148 15.01 10.50 -2.51
C LYS A 148 14.44 10.28 -1.10
N VAL A 149 14.58 9.07 -0.56
CA VAL A 149 14.12 8.76 0.80
C VAL A 149 14.86 9.66 1.80
N TYR A 150 16.18 9.79 1.69
CA TYR A 150 16.97 10.68 2.53
C TYR A 150 16.46 12.13 2.49
N ALA A 151 16.21 12.67 1.30
CA ALA A 151 15.68 14.02 1.15
C ALA A 151 14.30 14.21 1.84
N THR A 152 13.43 13.19 1.79
CA THR A 152 12.14 13.24 2.50
C THR A 152 12.30 13.19 4.02
N CYS A 153 13.28 12.43 4.53
CA CYS A 153 13.60 12.39 5.95
C CYS A 153 14.02 13.76 6.46
N GLU A 154 15.00 14.40 5.79
CA GLU A 154 15.49 15.73 6.17
C GLU A 154 14.36 16.77 6.16
N THR A 155 13.56 16.79 5.08
CA THR A 155 12.44 17.74 4.94
C THR A 155 11.43 17.62 6.07
N CYS A 156 11.07 16.40 6.47
CA CYS A 156 10.13 16.17 7.56
C CYS A 156 10.76 16.53 8.92
N HIS A 157 12.01 16.13 9.13
CA HIS A 157 12.71 16.32 10.41
C HIS A 157 13.05 17.79 10.69
N GLU A 158 13.35 18.59 9.68
CA GLU A 158 13.54 20.05 9.82
C GLU A 158 12.33 20.71 10.51
N ARG A 159 11.12 20.20 10.24
CA ARG A 159 9.88 20.73 10.77
C ARG A 159 9.47 20.12 12.11
N TYR A 160 9.59 18.79 12.25
CA TYR A 160 8.97 18.04 13.34
C TYR A 160 9.94 17.36 14.31
N GLN A 161 11.23 17.28 13.99
CA GLN A 161 12.24 16.71 14.88
C GLN A 161 12.91 17.83 15.68
N ARG A 162 12.23 18.30 16.73
CA ARG A 162 12.79 19.20 17.75
C ARG A 162 13.21 18.43 19.00
#